data_AF-A0A9W9Y9D2-F1
#
_entry.id   AF-A0A9W9Y9D2-F1
#
_cell.length_a   1.000
_cell.length_b   1.000
_cell.length_c   1.000
_cell.angle_alpha   90.00
_cell.angle_beta   90.00
_cell.angle_gamma   90.00
#
_symmetry.space_group_name_H-M   'P 1'
#
loop_
_entity.id
_entity.type
_entity.pdbx_description
1 polymer ?
#
loop_
_entity_poly.entity_id
_entity_poly.type
_entity_poly.pdbx_seq_one_letter_code
_entity_poly.pdbx_strand_id
1 'polypeptide(L)'
;MCGCCSQHSGNDPSPRANGTGQRYGYFLYFLQNEGNRPLLTVSKTLFEEAGGGAMPDLDATLVLVISDDEGGFSEEDLDGDILEEMKRVADGILEMKIWYSPMICVRNIPVPNPSRSFPKQPEPLKIIYYMYITQDVSRAAGTGDEGYFVPPVKGASQSQVWCTNSQLAVDHVLAGSFESAMRLLHDQLGVVVFEPYKPLFMLSFGCGRTALLAMPGGPPLMGHPHRNWREAGAKCGLPAVGMKLNMLVKRLQAAYQLTTRGKFQDAVHKLHATLLSITLLVVNSKQEISEAQQLLGICREYIVGLQMEVKRKELPKSTLEEQKRLCEMAAYFTDCNLQPVHQILTLRTAVNLFFKLKNFKTAASFARRLLELGPRPDVATQIRKILQACVRNPTDAHVLQYDEHNPFTICGASYKPLYRGKPQEKCPLCQASYCPEFKGTICNICKVAEVGKDAIGLSKLQFR
;
A
#
# COMPACT_ATOMS: atom_id res chain seq x y z
N MET A 1 9.74 -26.29 -65.71
CA MET A 1 10.70 -25.83 -66.74
C MET A 1 10.53 -24.33 -66.91
N CYS A 2 11.65 -23.61 -66.79
CA CYS A 2 11.92 -22.17 -67.06
C CYS A 2 11.09 -21.09 -66.32
N GLY A 3 11.63 -20.05 -65.70
CA GLY A 3 13.02 -19.56 -65.58
C GLY A 3 13.17 -18.06 -65.95
N CYS A 4 13.77 -17.29 -65.03
CA CYS A 4 14.53 -16.01 -65.20
C CYS A 4 13.74 -14.69 -65.42
N CYS A 5 13.81 -13.70 -64.51
CA CYS A 5 14.88 -12.71 -64.22
C CYS A 5 15.04 -11.60 -65.26
N SER A 6 14.95 -10.31 -64.84
CA SER A 6 16.02 -9.28 -64.99
C SER A 6 15.58 -7.88 -64.54
N GLN A 7 16.55 -7.15 -63.98
CA GLN A 7 16.52 -5.81 -63.38
C GLN A 7 16.48 -4.68 -64.43
N HIS A 8 15.97 -3.50 -64.06
CA HIS A 8 16.63 -2.23 -64.42
C HIS A 8 16.31 -1.09 -63.45
N SER A 9 17.40 -0.42 -63.07
CA SER A 9 17.64 0.79 -62.29
C SER A 9 17.06 2.08 -62.89
N GLY A 10 16.68 3.04 -62.03
CA GLY A 10 16.48 4.44 -62.42
C GLY A 10 16.08 5.33 -61.25
N ASN A 11 16.99 6.21 -60.84
CA ASN A 11 16.82 7.27 -59.83
C ASN A 11 15.62 8.18 -60.12
N ASP A 12 14.94 8.66 -59.07
CA ASP A 12 14.36 10.00 -59.03
C ASP A 12 13.97 10.44 -57.59
N PRO A 13 13.83 11.76 -57.32
CA PRO A 13 14.48 12.42 -56.19
C PRO A 13 13.60 12.54 -54.93
N SER A 14 14.26 12.57 -53.77
CA SER A 14 13.66 12.92 -52.49
C SER A 14 13.19 14.39 -52.44
N PRO A 15 11.92 14.71 -52.11
CA PRO A 15 11.55 16.05 -51.71
C PRO A 15 11.98 16.30 -50.25
N ARG A 16 12.66 17.44 -50.04
CA ARG A 16 13.12 17.96 -48.75
C ARG A 16 11.99 18.09 -47.74
N ALA A 17 12.30 17.80 -46.48
CA ALA A 17 11.41 17.91 -45.34
C ALA A 17 10.93 19.35 -45.10
N ASN A 18 9.61 19.54 -44.99
CA ASN A 18 9.03 20.75 -44.42
C ASN A 18 9.18 20.70 -42.89
N GLY A 19 9.82 21.72 -42.32
CA GLY A 19 10.27 21.79 -40.93
C GLY A 19 9.22 22.22 -39.89
N THR A 20 7.91 22.09 -40.14
CA THR A 20 6.89 22.62 -39.21
C THR A 20 5.62 21.76 -39.10
N GLY A 21 5.75 20.44 -38.98
CA GLY A 21 4.64 19.52 -38.68
C GLY A 21 4.84 18.79 -37.35
N GLN A 22 4.01 19.11 -36.33
CA GLN A 22 3.98 18.35 -35.07
C GLN A 22 3.42 16.94 -35.29
N ARG A 23 4.22 15.90 -34.99
CA ARG A 23 3.80 14.50 -34.94
C ARG A 23 3.13 14.22 -33.59
N TYR A 24 1.81 13.98 -33.58
CA TYR A 24 1.17 13.27 -32.47
C TYR A 24 1.20 11.77 -32.76
N GLY A 25 2.22 11.09 -32.24
CA GLY A 25 2.31 9.62 -32.26
C GLY A 25 1.59 9.05 -31.05
N TYR A 26 0.57 8.22 -31.28
CA TYR A 26 0.04 7.32 -30.25
C TYR A 26 1.04 6.17 -30.06
N PHE A 27 1.73 6.15 -28.91
CA PHE A 27 2.52 4.99 -28.50
C PHE A 27 1.63 3.95 -27.82
N LEU A 28 1.26 2.90 -28.57
CA LEU A 28 0.85 1.61 -28.02
C LEU A 28 2.12 0.78 -27.81
N TYR A 29 2.45 0.44 -26.57
CA TYR A 29 3.46 -0.59 -26.31
C TYR A 29 2.82 -1.97 -26.26
N PHE A 30 3.01 -2.73 -27.34
CA PHE A 30 3.00 -4.19 -27.32
C PHE A 30 4.36 -4.66 -26.79
N LEU A 31 4.38 -5.46 -25.72
CA LEU A 31 5.58 -6.17 -25.28
C LEU A 31 5.54 -7.57 -25.89
N GLN A 32 6.41 -7.78 -26.88
CA GLN A 32 6.70 -9.07 -27.49
C GLN A 32 7.81 -9.75 -26.69
N ASN A 33 7.61 -11.03 -26.36
CA ASN A 33 8.46 -11.83 -25.50
C ASN A 33 9.19 -12.88 -26.33
N GLU A 34 10.53 -12.82 -26.35
CA GLU A 34 11.48 -13.88 -26.69
C GLU A 34 12.73 -13.57 -25.84
N GLY A 35 13.41 -14.43 -25.07
CA GLY A 35 13.36 -15.86 -24.83
C GLY A 35 14.80 -16.35 -24.61
N ASN A 36 15.28 -16.47 -23.36
CA ASN A 36 16.14 -17.60 -22.94
C ASN A 36 16.44 -17.64 -21.42
N ARG A 37 16.40 -18.86 -20.87
CA ARG A 37 16.76 -19.31 -19.49
C ARG A 37 18.28 -19.68 -19.46
N PRO A 38 18.97 -19.97 -18.30
CA PRO A 38 18.43 -20.63 -17.11
C PRO A 38 19.05 -20.32 -15.71
N LEU A 39 18.41 -20.95 -14.71
CA LEU A 39 18.91 -21.43 -13.40
C LEU A 39 19.18 -20.48 -12.20
N LEU A 40 18.48 -20.85 -11.12
CA LEU A 40 18.81 -20.78 -9.69
C LEU A 40 20.27 -20.44 -9.33
N THR A 41 20.48 -19.45 -8.46
CA THR A 41 21.31 -19.57 -7.25
C THR A 41 21.19 -18.34 -6.36
N VAL A 42 21.04 -18.59 -5.06
CA VAL A 42 21.20 -17.63 -3.96
C VAL A 42 22.70 -17.51 -3.66
N SER A 43 23.31 -16.31 -3.65
CA SER A 43 24.53 -16.01 -2.86
C SER A 43 25.04 -14.56 -3.03
N LYS A 44 25.00 -13.79 -1.93
CA LYS A 44 26.16 -13.19 -1.24
C LYS A 44 27.18 -12.35 -2.05
N THR A 45 26.74 -11.39 -2.85
CA THR A 45 27.55 -10.20 -3.22
C THR A 45 26.61 -9.00 -3.37
N LEU A 46 26.17 -8.42 -2.24
CA LEU A 46 25.35 -7.19 -2.22
C LEU A 46 25.94 -6.10 -1.32
N PHE A 47 27.20 -6.24 -0.91
CA PHE A 47 27.92 -5.20 -0.18
C PHE A 47 29.27 -5.00 -0.85
N GLU A 48 29.53 -3.74 -1.18
CA GLU A 48 30.80 -3.13 -1.63
C GLU A 48 31.15 -3.28 -3.12
N GLU A 49 30.76 -2.29 -3.93
CA GLU A 49 31.66 -1.24 -4.44
C GLU A 49 30.88 -0.29 -5.36
N ALA A 50 30.82 0.99 -4.97
CA ALA A 50 30.86 2.17 -5.85
C ALA A 50 30.44 3.41 -5.04
N GLY A 51 31.37 3.90 -4.21
CA GLY A 51 31.39 5.30 -3.82
C GLY A 51 32.05 6.14 -4.90
N GLY A 52 31.52 7.34 -5.13
CA GLY A 52 32.22 8.46 -5.77
C GLY A 52 31.89 8.72 -7.24
N GLY A 53 31.02 9.70 -7.50
CA GLY A 53 30.82 10.30 -8.83
C GLY A 53 29.45 10.98 -8.97
N ALA A 54 29.44 12.30 -9.07
CA ALA A 54 28.27 13.19 -8.99
C ALA A 54 27.19 12.98 -10.09
N MET A 55 25.93 13.12 -9.71
CA MET A 55 24.79 13.38 -10.61
C MET A 55 23.75 14.24 -9.84
N PRO A 56 23.09 15.24 -10.49
CA PRO A 56 22.29 16.24 -9.77
C PRO A 56 20.90 15.73 -9.38
N ASP A 57 20.48 16.19 -8.21
CA ASP A 57 19.18 15.98 -7.58
C ASP A 57 18.01 16.54 -8.40
N LEU A 58 16.87 15.84 -8.36
CA LEU A 58 15.52 16.40 -8.53
C LEU A 58 14.52 15.52 -7.77
N ASP A 59 14.53 15.68 -6.45
CA ASP A 59 13.41 15.35 -5.56
C ASP A 59 12.72 16.68 -5.20
N ALA A 60 11.49 16.90 -5.66
CA ALA A 60 10.66 18.00 -5.18
C ALA A 60 9.25 17.50 -4.87
N THR A 61 8.91 17.56 -3.58
CA THR A 61 7.62 17.22 -2.98
C THR A 61 6.75 18.47 -2.99
N LEU A 62 5.57 18.45 -3.61
CA LEU A 62 4.63 19.58 -3.56
C LEU A 62 3.71 19.49 -2.34
N VAL A 63 3.72 20.54 -1.52
CA VAL A 63 2.79 20.78 -0.41
C VAL A 63 1.68 21.70 -0.92
N LEU A 64 0.42 21.27 -0.80
CA LEU A 64 -0.75 22.08 -1.12
C LEU A 64 -1.31 22.67 0.18
N VAL A 65 -1.27 23.99 0.30
CA VAL A 65 -2.01 24.76 1.32
C VAL A 65 -3.18 25.42 0.59
N ILE A 66 -4.40 25.16 1.06
CA ILE A 66 -5.62 25.81 0.56
C ILE A 66 -6.13 26.69 1.69
N SER A 67 -6.30 27.99 1.41
CA SER A 67 -7.04 28.92 2.26
C SER A 67 -8.21 29.49 1.46
N ASP A 68 -9.41 29.22 1.93
CA ASP A 68 -10.63 29.89 1.50
C ASP A 68 -10.69 31.21 2.27
N ASP A 69 -10.38 32.35 1.64
CA ASP A 69 -10.90 33.68 2.04
C ASP A 69 -10.47 34.75 1.02
N GLU A 70 -11.39 35.64 0.67
CA GLU A 70 -11.16 36.80 -0.19
C GLU A 70 -10.32 37.86 0.54
N GLY A 71 -8.99 37.81 0.38
CA GLY A 71 -8.06 38.83 0.84
C GLY A 71 -6.71 38.67 0.17
N GLY A 72 -6.36 39.58 -0.74
CA GLY A 72 -5.09 39.53 -1.46
C GLY A 72 -3.88 39.72 -0.55
N PHE A 73 -2.82 38.94 -0.78
CA PHE A 73 -1.49 39.18 -0.22
C PHE A 73 -0.78 40.29 -1.02
N SER A 74 -0.21 41.26 -0.33
CA SER A 74 0.68 42.28 -0.90
C SER A 74 2.10 41.72 -1.09
N GLU A 75 2.78 42.23 -2.12
CA GLU A 75 4.04 41.75 -2.72
C GLU A 75 5.29 41.85 -1.81
N GLU A 76 5.16 42.28 -0.55
CA GLU A 76 6.31 42.65 0.31
C GLU A 76 6.74 41.58 1.34
N ASP A 77 6.07 40.42 1.44
CA ASP A 77 6.37 39.39 2.44
C ASP A 77 6.90 38.05 1.87
N LEU A 78 7.41 38.01 0.63
CA LEU A 78 7.94 36.79 0.00
C LEU A 78 9.47 36.83 -0.13
N ASP A 79 10.13 35.78 0.38
CA ASP A 79 11.58 35.57 0.28
C ASP A 79 12.07 35.62 -1.19
N GLY A 80 13.23 36.25 -1.41
CA GLY A 80 13.75 36.59 -2.74
C GLY A 80 13.93 35.40 -3.71
N ASP A 81 14.10 34.19 -3.18
CA ASP A 81 14.24 32.97 -3.98
C ASP A 81 12.91 32.55 -4.65
N ILE A 82 11.76 32.84 -4.03
CA ILE A 82 10.42 32.53 -4.55
C ILE A 82 10.07 33.49 -5.69
N LEU A 83 10.50 34.76 -5.59
CA LEU A 83 10.28 35.77 -6.62
C LEU A 83 11.07 35.48 -7.91
N GLU A 84 12.24 34.86 -7.79
CA GLU A 84 13.10 34.50 -8.93
C GLU A 84 12.60 33.24 -9.66
N GLU A 85 11.97 32.30 -8.94
CA GLU A 85 11.23 31.18 -9.54
C GLU A 85 9.93 31.63 -10.22
N MET A 86 9.21 32.60 -9.66
CA MET A 86 8.02 33.18 -10.29
C MET A 86 8.34 33.96 -11.58
N LYS A 87 9.49 34.66 -11.64
CA LYS A 87 9.97 35.30 -12.88
C LYS A 87 10.33 34.30 -13.97
N ARG A 88 10.87 33.12 -13.62
CA ARG A 88 11.16 32.03 -14.57
C ARG A 88 9.91 31.40 -15.18
N VAL A 89 8.78 31.46 -14.47
CA VAL A 89 7.47 31.03 -14.98
C VAL A 89 6.87 32.09 -15.92
N ALA A 90 7.08 33.38 -15.64
CA ALA A 90 6.62 34.49 -16.50
C ALA A 90 7.38 34.59 -17.83
N ASP A 91 8.68 34.24 -17.85
CA ASP A 91 9.52 34.23 -19.06
C ASP A 91 9.41 32.94 -19.90
N GLY A 92 8.47 32.04 -19.57
CA GLY A 92 8.05 30.94 -20.43
C GLY A 92 8.98 29.72 -20.49
N ILE A 93 9.82 29.50 -19.47
CA ILE A 93 10.80 28.39 -19.45
C ILE A 93 10.23 27.09 -18.80
N LEU A 94 9.07 27.12 -18.14
CA LEU A 94 8.39 25.94 -17.56
C LEU A 94 6.93 25.84 -18.06
N GLU A 95 6.55 24.71 -18.67
CA GLU A 95 5.16 24.46 -19.09
C GLU A 95 4.24 24.18 -17.88
N MET A 96 3.26 25.07 -17.67
CA MET A 96 2.20 24.92 -16.68
C MET A 96 1.06 24.05 -17.24
N LYS A 97 0.91 22.80 -16.77
CA LYS A 97 -0.27 21.97 -17.07
C LYS A 97 -1.36 22.18 -16.03
N ILE A 98 -2.28 23.09 -16.32
CA ILE A 98 -3.53 23.24 -15.56
C ILE A 98 -4.49 22.13 -15.97
N TRP A 99 -4.94 21.31 -15.02
CA TRP A 99 -6.09 20.43 -15.22
C TRP A 99 -7.36 21.17 -14.81
N TYR A 100 -8.15 21.64 -15.79
CA TYR A 100 -9.52 22.08 -15.55
C TYR A 100 -10.47 20.88 -15.61
N SER A 101 -11.25 20.69 -14.54
CA SER A 101 -12.45 19.86 -14.52
C SER A 101 -13.65 20.76 -14.81
N PRO A 102 -14.51 20.49 -15.82
CA PRO A 102 -15.79 21.16 -15.92
C PRO A 102 -16.92 20.20 -15.53
N MET A 103 -17.41 20.37 -14.30
CA MET A 103 -18.84 20.32 -14.02
C MET A 103 -19.35 21.77 -14.08
N ILE A 104 -20.31 22.07 -14.96
CA ILE A 104 -21.58 22.82 -14.70
C ILE A 104 -22.19 23.40 -16.00
N CYS A 105 -23.49 23.12 -16.12
CA CYS A 105 -24.61 23.79 -16.81
C CYS A 105 -24.37 24.79 -17.96
N VAL A 106 -25.01 24.45 -19.08
CA VAL A 106 -25.29 25.30 -20.24
C VAL A 106 -26.37 26.33 -19.91
N ARG A 107 -26.10 27.63 -20.07
CA ARG A 107 -27.11 28.64 -20.40
C ARG A 107 -26.56 29.70 -21.36
N ASN A 108 -27.43 30.03 -22.32
CA ASN A 108 -27.47 31.18 -23.24
C ASN A 108 -26.56 31.18 -24.49
N ILE A 109 -27.24 30.91 -25.61
CA ILE A 109 -26.85 31.20 -27.00
C ILE A 109 -27.09 32.69 -27.29
N PRO A 110 -26.25 33.33 -28.12
CA PRO A 110 -26.77 34.18 -29.20
C PRO A 110 -26.26 33.73 -30.58
N VAL A 111 -27.17 33.79 -31.56
CA VAL A 111 -26.99 33.49 -33.00
C VAL A 111 -26.42 34.73 -33.75
N PRO A 112 -26.01 34.64 -35.04
CA PRO A 112 -24.74 35.17 -35.54
C PRO A 112 -24.90 36.40 -36.46
N ASN A 113 -23.80 36.96 -36.97
CA ASN A 113 -23.86 37.79 -38.18
C ASN A 113 -22.61 37.57 -39.07
N PRO A 114 -22.71 37.82 -40.39
CA PRO A 114 -22.18 36.95 -41.42
C PRO A 114 -21.30 37.72 -42.40
N SER A 115 -20.01 37.39 -42.51
CA SER A 115 -19.23 37.92 -43.63
C SER A 115 -17.99 37.08 -43.89
N ARG A 116 -18.12 36.08 -44.77
CA ARG A 116 -17.45 36.05 -46.10
C ARG A 116 -17.40 34.64 -46.70
N SER A 117 -18.15 34.52 -47.81
CA SER A 117 -17.90 33.79 -49.06
C SER A 117 -16.92 32.59 -49.08
N PHE A 118 -17.48 31.44 -49.42
CA PHE A 118 -16.82 30.26 -50.00
C PHE A 118 -16.05 30.55 -51.30
N PRO A 119 -15.03 29.72 -51.60
CA PRO A 119 -15.02 29.08 -52.92
C PRO A 119 -14.80 27.55 -52.88
N LYS A 120 -15.08 26.96 -54.05
CA LYS A 120 -15.33 25.56 -54.43
C LYS A 120 -14.17 24.57 -54.19
N GLN A 121 -14.57 23.36 -53.73
CA GLN A 121 -14.07 21.97 -53.95
C GLN A 121 -12.74 21.74 -54.73
N PRO A 122 -11.92 20.70 -54.38
CA PRO A 122 -12.28 19.28 -54.56
C PRO A 122 -11.87 18.32 -53.41
N GLU A 123 -12.61 17.22 -53.30
CA GLU A 123 -12.40 16.14 -52.33
C GLU A 123 -11.18 15.26 -52.67
N PRO A 124 -10.45 14.73 -51.67
CA PRO A 124 -9.69 13.50 -51.80
C PRO A 124 -10.39 12.31 -51.11
N LEU A 125 -10.51 11.23 -51.88
CA LEU A 125 -11.03 9.91 -51.56
C LEU A 125 -10.62 9.40 -50.17
N LYS A 126 -11.59 9.30 -49.25
CA LYS A 126 -11.46 8.49 -48.04
C LYS A 126 -11.74 7.03 -48.39
N ILE A 127 -10.71 6.20 -48.47
CA ILE A 127 -10.87 4.74 -48.38
C ILE A 127 -11.19 4.43 -46.92
N ILE A 128 -12.48 4.36 -46.60
CA ILE A 128 -12.99 3.87 -45.33
C ILE A 128 -13.12 2.36 -45.48
N TYR A 129 -12.29 1.59 -44.76
CA TYR A 129 -12.58 0.18 -44.52
C TYR A 129 -13.80 0.09 -43.61
N TYR A 130 -14.97 -0.10 -44.20
CA TYR A 130 -16.14 -0.54 -43.47
C TYR A 130 -15.93 -2.01 -43.10
N MET A 131 -15.62 -2.28 -41.84
CA MET A 131 -15.84 -3.62 -41.29
C MET A 131 -17.35 -3.74 -41.04
N TYR A 132 -18.08 -4.27 -42.02
CA TYR A 132 -19.45 -4.67 -41.83
C TYR A 132 -19.45 -5.84 -40.84
N ILE A 133 -19.88 -5.59 -39.60
CA ILE A 133 -20.40 -6.66 -38.76
C ILE A 133 -21.75 -7.02 -39.37
N THR A 134 -21.78 -8.07 -40.18
CA THR A 134 -23.05 -8.74 -40.49
C THR A 134 -23.54 -9.35 -39.19
N GLN A 135 -24.35 -8.60 -38.43
CA GLN A 135 -25.33 -9.25 -37.59
C GLN A 135 -26.25 -9.98 -38.56
N ASP A 136 -26.23 -11.31 -38.53
CA ASP A 136 -27.36 -12.11 -38.98
C ASP A 136 -28.56 -11.75 -38.10
N VAL A 137 -29.17 -10.60 -38.37
CA VAL A 137 -30.54 -10.34 -37.96
C VAL A 137 -31.36 -11.22 -38.87
N SER A 138 -31.54 -12.47 -38.45
CA SER A 138 -32.63 -13.31 -38.96
C SER A 138 -33.90 -12.50 -38.74
N ARG A 139 -34.34 -11.81 -39.79
CA ARG A 139 -35.60 -11.09 -39.81
C ARG A 139 -36.67 -12.16 -39.81
N ALA A 140 -37.02 -12.65 -38.62
CA ALA A 140 -38.19 -13.47 -38.44
C ALA A 140 -39.36 -12.64 -38.96
N ALA A 141 -39.90 -13.05 -40.12
CA ALA A 141 -41.14 -12.52 -40.65
C ALA A 141 -42.23 -12.89 -39.64
N GLY A 142 -42.49 -11.99 -38.69
CA GLY A 142 -43.65 -12.07 -37.83
C GLY A 142 -44.88 -11.86 -38.70
N THR A 143 -45.62 -12.94 -38.93
CA THR A 143 -47.06 -12.90 -39.22
C THR A 143 -47.71 -11.96 -38.21
N GLY A 144 -48.51 -10.99 -38.69
CA GLY A 144 -49.16 -9.99 -37.87
C GLY A 144 -49.96 -10.61 -36.73
N ASP A 145 -49.44 -10.47 -35.53
CA ASP A 145 -50.19 -10.47 -34.28
C ASP A 145 -49.85 -9.12 -33.65
N GLU A 146 -50.82 -8.39 -33.10
CA GLU A 146 -50.57 -7.12 -32.40
C GLU A 146 -49.75 -7.40 -31.13
N GLY A 147 -48.44 -7.57 -31.34
CA GLY A 147 -47.50 -8.09 -30.35
C GLY A 147 -47.35 -7.09 -29.22
N TYR A 148 -47.97 -7.41 -28.09
CA TYR A 148 -47.80 -6.73 -26.82
C TYR A 148 -46.30 -6.57 -26.50
N PHE A 149 -45.82 -5.33 -26.42
CA PHE A 149 -44.43 -5.04 -26.08
C PHE A 149 -44.16 -5.41 -24.61
N VAL A 150 -43.28 -6.38 -24.38
CA VAL A 150 -42.80 -6.73 -23.04
C VAL A 150 -41.39 -6.16 -22.85
N PRO A 151 -41.18 -5.24 -21.89
CA PRO A 151 -39.84 -4.72 -21.62
C PRO A 151 -38.91 -5.83 -21.11
N PRO A 152 -37.63 -5.86 -21.54
CA PRO A 152 -36.70 -6.89 -21.12
C PRO A 152 -36.36 -6.77 -19.63
N VAL A 153 -36.15 -7.92 -18.99
CA VAL A 153 -35.75 -8.00 -17.59
C VAL A 153 -34.24 -7.74 -17.46
N LYS A 154 -33.83 -7.07 -16.38
CA LYS A 154 -32.42 -6.80 -16.09
C LYS A 154 -31.64 -8.11 -15.93
N GLY A 155 -30.52 -8.21 -16.62
CA GLY A 155 -29.55 -9.29 -16.41
C GLY A 155 -28.79 -9.16 -15.08
N ALA A 156 -28.04 -10.21 -14.73
CA ALA A 156 -27.17 -10.18 -13.56
C ALA A 156 -26.07 -9.12 -13.73
N SER A 157 -25.88 -8.30 -12.70
CA SER A 157 -24.79 -7.30 -12.70
C SER A 157 -23.42 -7.97 -12.52
N GLN A 158 -22.37 -7.41 -13.12
CA GLN A 158 -21.01 -7.94 -12.94
C GLN A 158 -20.55 -7.90 -11.46
N SER A 159 -21.00 -6.91 -10.68
CA SER A 159 -20.74 -6.88 -9.24
C SER A 159 -21.36 -8.07 -8.49
N GLN A 160 -22.56 -8.51 -8.88
CA GLN A 160 -23.17 -9.71 -8.30
C GLN A 160 -22.44 -10.98 -8.74
N VAL A 161 -21.95 -11.02 -9.98
CA VAL A 161 -21.11 -12.13 -10.49
C VAL A 161 -19.84 -12.28 -9.64
N TRP A 162 -19.17 -11.18 -9.32
CA TRP A 162 -17.97 -11.19 -8.46
C TRP A 162 -18.24 -11.76 -7.07
N CYS A 163 -19.32 -11.33 -6.41
CA CYS A 163 -19.71 -11.85 -5.10
C CYS A 163 -20.12 -13.33 -5.12
N THR A 164 -20.57 -13.85 -6.26
CA THR A 164 -20.96 -15.26 -6.40
C THR A 164 -19.73 -16.14 -6.62
N ASN A 165 -18.75 -15.65 -7.40
CA ASN A 165 -17.58 -16.42 -7.80
C ASN A 165 -16.45 -16.38 -6.77
N SER A 166 -16.40 -15.35 -5.94
CA SER A 166 -15.32 -15.14 -4.97
C SER A 166 -15.77 -15.37 -3.53
N GLN A 167 -14.80 -15.72 -2.68
CA GLN A 167 -14.93 -15.76 -1.22
C GLN A 167 -13.90 -14.81 -0.56
N LEU A 168 -13.26 -13.96 -1.36
CA LEU A 168 -12.27 -12.98 -0.91
C LEU A 168 -12.98 -11.70 -0.49
N ALA A 169 -12.74 -11.24 0.74
CA ALA A 169 -13.38 -10.02 1.24
C ALA A 169 -13.16 -8.81 0.31
N VAL A 170 -11.96 -8.65 -0.25
CA VAL A 170 -11.63 -7.55 -1.17
C VAL A 170 -12.49 -7.56 -2.45
N ASP A 171 -12.85 -8.73 -2.98
CA ASP A 171 -13.67 -8.81 -4.19
C ASP A 171 -15.11 -8.35 -3.91
N HIS A 172 -15.63 -8.65 -2.71
CA HIS A 172 -16.93 -8.17 -2.26
C HIS A 172 -16.93 -6.66 -1.99
N VAL A 173 -15.82 -6.12 -1.48
CA VAL A 173 -15.63 -4.67 -1.34
C VAL A 173 -15.62 -3.99 -2.72
N LEU A 174 -14.88 -4.54 -3.69
CA LEU A 174 -14.83 -4.03 -5.07
C LEU A 174 -16.20 -4.10 -5.76
N ALA A 175 -17.01 -5.10 -5.43
CA ALA A 175 -18.39 -5.22 -5.90
C ALA A 175 -19.35 -4.20 -5.25
N GLY A 176 -18.95 -3.57 -4.14
CA GLY A 176 -19.81 -2.69 -3.33
C GLY A 176 -20.74 -3.42 -2.37
N SER A 177 -20.56 -4.73 -2.19
CA SER A 177 -21.34 -5.54 -1.25
C SER A 177 -20.65 -5.59 0.11
N PHE A 178 -20.65 -4.45 0.82
CA PHE A 178 -19.91 -4.31 2.08
C PHE A 178 -20.39 -5.27 3.18
N GLU A 179 -21.69 -5.54 3.27
CA GLU A 179 -22.22 -6.47 4.26
C GLU A 179 -21.62 -7.87 4.09
N SER A 180 -21.58 -8.38 2.86
CA SER A 180 -21.00 -9.69 2.58
C SER A 180 -19.48 -9.71 2.82
N ALA A 181 -18.77 -8.63 2.49
CA ALA A 181 -17.34 -8.50 2.81
C ALA A 181 -17.08 -8.50 4.32
N MET A 182 -17.92 -7.81 5.10
CA MET A 182 -17.84 -7.78 6.56
C MET A 182 -18.13 -9.15 7.16
N ARG A 183 -19.13 -9.87 6.67
CA ARG A 183 -19.42 -11.25 7.10
C ARG A 183 -18.23 -12.18 6.84
N LEU A 184 -17.61 -12.10 5.66
CA LEU A 184 -16.40 -12.86 5.36
C LEU A 184 -15.27 -12.52 6.33
N LEU A 185 -14.95 -11.24 6.56
CA LEU A 185 -13.91 -10.85 7.52
C LEU A 185 -14.22 -11.26 8.96
N HIS A 186 -15.49 -11.27 9.34
CA HIS A 186 -15.95 -11.71 10.65
C HIS A 186 -15.70 -13.20 10.87
N ASP A 187 -16.18 -14.03 9.94
CA ASP A 187 -16.09 -15.50 10.05
C ASP A 187 -14.65 -15.99 9.86
N GLN A 188 -13.90 -15.31 8.99
CA GLN A 188 -12.57 -15.73 8.60
C GLN A 188 -11.47 -15.22 9.53
N LEU A 189 -11.59 -13.98 10.03
CA LEU A 189 -10.54 -13.28 10.77
C LEU A 189 -10.99 -12.78 12.14
N GLY A 190 -12.23 -13.05 12.54
CA GLY A 190 -12.79 -12.62 13.82
C GLY A 190 -12.97 -11.11 13.94
N VAL A 191 -13.12 -10.39 12.82
CA VAL A 191 -13.32 -8.93 12.82
C VAL A 191 -14.71 -8.58 13.34
N VAL A 192 -14.77 -7.72 14.36
CA VAL A 192 -16.02 -7.23 14.96
C VAL A 192 -16.16 -5.73 14.76
N VAL A 193 -15.07 -4.97 14.86
CA VAL A 193 -15.06 -3.52 14.68
C VAL A 193 -14.57 -3.17 13.28
N PHE A 194 -15.45 -2.61 12.45
CA PHE A 194 -15.16 -2.26 11.06
C PHE A 194 -14.85 -0.79 10.81
N GLU A 195 -14.93 0.07 11.83
CA GLU A 195 -14.66 1.50 11.69
C GLU A 195 -13.25 1.79 11.09
N PRO A 196 -12.16 1.12 11.51
CA PRO A 196 -10.83 1.31 10.90
C PRO A 196 -10.73 0.85 9.44
N TYR A 197 -11.66 0.01 8.98
CA TYR A 197 -11.71 -0.46 7.59
C TYR A 197 -12.37 0.54 6.64
N LYS A 198 -13.13 1.52 7.14
CA LYS A 198 -13.85 2.51 6.31
C LYS A 198 -12.98 3.15 5.20
N PRO A 199 -11.79 3.74 5.49
CA PRO A 199 -10.98 4.35 4.43
C PRO A 199 -10.47 3.31 3.42
N LEU A 200 -10.17 2.08 3.87
CA LEU A 200 -9.73 1.00 2.98
C LEU A 200 -10.86 0.52 2.07
N PHE A 201 -12.07 0.36 2.61
CA PHE A 201 -13.23 -0.08 1.85
C PHE A 201 -13.65 0.95 0.81
N MET A 202 -13.70 2.22 1.18
CA MET A 202 -14.04 3.30 0.26
C MET A 202 -13.01 3.44 -0.86
N LEU A 203 -11.71 3.35 -0.53
CA LEU A 203 -10.64 3.41 -1.53
C LEU A 203 -10.73 2.22 -2.49
N SER A 204 -10.90 0.99 -1.96
CA SER A 204 -11.05 -0.20 -2.78
C SER A 204 -12.28 -0.12 -3.68
N PHE A 205 -13.44 0.28 -3.14
CA PHE A 205 -14.66 0.45 -3.93
C PHE A 205 -14.49 1.50 -5.04
N GLY A 206 -13.84 2.63 -4.75
CA GLY A 206 -13.58 3.69 -5.73
C GLY A 206 -12.72 3.24 -6.91
N CYS A 207 -11.86 2.23 -6.72
CA CYS A 207 -11.02 1.66 -7.78
C CYS A 207 -11.66 0.48 -8.51
N GLY A 208 -12.86 0.03 -8.13
CA GLY A 208 -13.47 -1.20 -8.64
C GLY A 208 -14.13 -1.07 -10.01
N ARG A 209 -14.42 0.16 -10.48
CA ARG A 209 -15.19 0.40 -11.71
C ARG A 209 -14.58 1.54 -12.52
N THR A 210 -14.71 1.46 -13.84
CA THR A 210 -14.39 2.55 -14.76
C THR A 210 -15.69 3.17 -15.30
N ALA A 211 -15.64 4.41 -15.75
CA ALA A 211 -16.80 5.08 -16.34
C ALA A 211 -16.46 5.53 -17.76
N LEU A 212 -17.32 5.21 -18.72
CA LEU A 212 -17.18 5.58 -20.13
C LEU A 212 -18.45 6.29 -20.61
N LEU A 213 -18.31 7.46 -21.23
CA LEU A 213 -19.45 8.15 -21.84
C LEU A 213 -19.79 7.51 -23.18
N ALA A 214 -21.03 7.01 -23.33
CA ALA A 214 -21.49 6.43 -24.59
C ALA A 214 -22.15 7.47 -25.50
N MET A 215 -23.11 8.24 -24.95
CA MET A 215 -23.81 9.29 -25.69
C MET A 215 -23.72 10.62 -24.93
N PRO A 216 -23.49 11.75 -25.63
CA PRO A 216 -23.55 13.08 -25.02
C PRO A 216 -24.90 13.32 -24.33
N GLY A 217 -24.87 13.82 -23.09
CA GLY A 217 -26.08 14.07 -22.28
C GLY A 217 -26.70 12.84 -21.61
N GLY A 218 -26.19 11.62 -21.87
CA GLY A 218 -26.63 10.40 -21.20
C GLY A 218 -25.79 10.05 -19.96
N PRO A 219 -26.27 9.12 -19.10
CA PRO A 219 -25.47 8.61 -17.99
C PRO A 219 -24.27 7.80 -18.50
N PRO A 220 -23.13 7.81 -17.78
CA PRO A 220 -21.97 7.03 -18.16
C PRO A 220 -22.22 5.52 -18.02
N LEU A 221 -21.64 4.75 -18.93
CA LEU A 221 -21.55 3.30 -18.82
C LEU A 221 -20.47 2.93 -17.81
N MET A 222 -20.80 2.02 -16.89
CA MET A 222 -19.85 1.50 -15.91
C MET A 222 -19.16 0.26 -16.47
N GLY A 223 -17.82 0.30 -16.53
CA GLY A 223 -16.98 -0.82 -16.85
C GLY A 223 -16.51 -1.56 -15.60
N HIS A 224 -16.51 -2.88 -15.67
CA HIS A 224 -16.10 -3.78 -14.59
C HIS A 224 -14.85 -4.54 -15.02
N PRO A 225 -13.64 -3.98 -14.80
CA PRO A 225 -12.41 -4.62 -15.25
C PRO A 225 -12.16 -5.92 -14.49
N HIS A 226 -11.85 -6.99 -15.23
CA HIS A 226 -11.60 -8.32 -14.67
C HIS A 226 -10.11 -8.65 -14.60
N ARG A 227 -9.67 -9.30 -13.50
CA ARG A 227 -8.31 -9.86 -13.44
C ARG A 227 -8.12 -11.05 -14.38
N ASN A 228 -9.19 -11.81 -14.60
CA ASN A 228 -9.26 -12.96 -15.51
C ASN A 228 -9.98 -12.62 -16.83
N TRP A 229 -9.81 -11.40 -17.35
CA TRP A 229 -10.57 -10.88 -18.50
C TRP A 229 -10.53 -11.76 -19.77
N ARG A 230 -9.49 -12.57 -19.96
CA ARG A 230 -9.36 -13.50 -21.10
C ARG A 230 -10.35 -14.66 -21.06
N GLU A 231 -10.69 -15.13 -19.87
CA GLU A 231 -11.47 -16.37 -19.64
C GLU A 231 -12.80 -16.11 -18.92
N ALA A 232 -12.99 -14.91 -18.38
CA ALA A 232 -14.14 -14.52 -17.57
C ALA A 232 -15.49 -14.73 -18.27
N GLY A 233 -15.58 -14.44 -19.56
CA GLY A 233 -16.85 -14.33 -20.26
C GLY A 233 -17.86 -13.43 -19.50
N ALA A 234 -19.15 -13.77 -19.57
CA ALA A 234 -20.19 -13.01 -18.89
C ALA A 234 -20.42 -13.41 -17.42
N LYS A 235 -20.05 -14.63 -17.02
CA LYS A 235 -20.45 -15.26 -15.74
C LYS A 235 -19.29 -15.64 -14.82
N CYS A 236 -18.06 -15.73 -15.33
CA CYS A 236 -16.90 -16.20 -14.56
C CYS A 236 -15.93 -15.05 -14.21
N GLY A 237 -16.38 -13.80 -14.30
CA GLY A 237 -15.57 -12.62 -14.00
C GLY A 237 -15.16 -12.53 -12.53
N LEU A 238 -13.94 -12.05 -12.32
CA LEU A 238 -13.39 -11.69 -11.01
C LEU A 238 -12.76 -10.28 -11.11
N PRO A 239 -12.90 -9.43 -10.09
CA PRO A 239 -12.49 -8.03 -10.20
C PRO A 239 -10.98 -7.87 -10.30
N ALA A 240 -10.56 -6.83 -11.02
CA ALA A 240 -9.17 -6.40 -11.06
C ALA A 240 -8.70 -5.90 -9.68
N VAL A 241 -7.46 -6.22 -9.32
CA VAL A 241 -6.91 -5.94 -7.99
C VAL A 241 -5.85 -4.85 -8.08
N GLY A 242 -6.11 -3.72 -7.40
CA GLY A 242 -5.18 -2.58 -7.38
C GLY A 242 -4.03 -2.73 -6.37
N MET A 243 -4.22 -3.50 -5.30
CA MET A 243 -3.24 -3.61 -4.21
C MET A 243 -2.46 -4.93 -4.28
N LYS A 244 -1.15 -4.83 -4.45
CA LYS A 244 -0.23 -5.98 -4.48
C LYS A 244 0.67 -6.01 -3.26
N LEU A 245 1.19 -7.19 -2.92
CA LEU A 245 2.09 -7.41 -1.78
C LEU A 245 3.30 -6.45 -1.78
N ASN A 246 3.92 -6.24 -2.94
CA ASN A 246 5.05 -5.32 -3.11
C ASN A 246 4.76 -3.89 -2.64
N MET A 247 3.52 -3.40 -2.77
CA MET A 247 3.15 -2.07 -2.29
C MET A 247 3.14 -2.01 -0.76
N LEU A 248 2.75 -3.10 -0.09
CA LEU A 248 2.77 -3.17 1.37
C LEU A 248 4.19 -3.25 1.91
N VAL A 249 5.09 -3.96 1.23
CA VAL A 249 6.51 -3.99 1.57
C VAL A 249 7.13 -2.59 1.47
N LYS A 250 6.76 -1.79 0.46
CA LYS A 250 7.18 -0.37 0.36
C LYS A 250 6.63 0.47 1.52
N ARG A 251 5.36 0.28 1.91
CA ARG A 251 4.77 0.96 3.08
C ARG A 251 5.47 0.59 4.39
N LEU A 252 5.92 -0.65 4.53
CA LEU A 252 6.70 -1.11 5.68
C LEU A 252 8.03 -0.35 5.81
N GLN A 253 8.74 -0.11 4.71
CA GLN A 253 9.99 0.67 4.73
C GLN A 253 9.77 2.10 5.26
N ALA A 254 8.67 2.75 4.87
CA ALA A 254 8.31 4.06 5.41
C ALA A 254 8.06 4.00 6.94
N ALA A 255 7.43 2.92 7.43
CA ALA A 255 7.24 2.72 8.88
C ALA A 255 8.56 2.51 9.64
N TYR A 256 9.54 1.84 9.02
CA TYR A 256 10.89 1.71 9.60
C TYR A 256 11.62 3.04 9.73
N GLN A 257 11.51 3.89 8.71
CA GLN A 257 12.08 5.24 8.77
C GLN A 257 11.46 6.08 9.91
N LEU A 258 10.14 6.02 10.08
CA LEU A 258 9.44 6.69 11.18
C LEU A 258 9.88 6.13 12.56
N THR A 259 10.09 4.82 12.64
CA THR A 259 10.57 4.16 13.87
C THR A 259 11.98 4.61 14.22
N THR A 260 12.90 4.67 13.23
CA THR A 260 14.27 5.17 13.42
C THR A 260 14.28 6.65 13.84
N ARG A 261 13.37 7.47 13.31
CA ARG A 261 13.21 8.89 13.67
C ARG A 261 12.53 9.13 15.03
N GLY A 262 12.05 8.08 15.70
CA GLY A 262 11.38 8.18 17.01
C GLY A 262 9.92 8.64 16.97
N LYS A 263 9.30 8.76 15.79
CA LYS A 263 7.87 9.10 15.63
C LYS A 263 7.00 7.84 15.80
N PHE A 264 6.93 7.32 17.02
CA PHE A 264 6.33 6.02 17.29
C PHE A 264 4.81 5.95 17.04
N GLN A 265 4.06 7.02 17.35
CA GLN A 265 2.62 7.05 17.10
C GLN A 265 2.29 6.97 15.60
N ASP A 266 2.99 7.77 14.77
CA ASP A 266 2.84 7.74 13.31
C ASP A 266 3.27 6.39 12.72
N ALA A 267 4.36 5.81 13.23
CA ALA A 267 4.82 4.48 12.82
C ALA A 267 3.75 3.42 13.12
N VAL A 268 3.16 3.43 14.33
CA VAL A 268 2.06 2.52 14.70
C VAL A 268 0.86 2.71 13.78
N HIS A 269 0.47 3.93 13.44
CA HIS A 269 -0.63 4.19 12.51
C HIS A 269 -0.36 3.61 11.11
N LYS A 270 0.86 3.79 10.57
CA LYS A 270 1.23 3.21 9.27
C LYS A 270 1.32 1.69 9.29
N LEU A 271 1.84 1.09 10.36
CA LEU A 271 1.90 -0.35 10.54
C LEU A 271 0.49 -0.95 10.67
N HIS A 272 -0.39 -0.28 11.41
CA HIS A 272 -1.79 -0.69 11.57
C HIS A 272 -2.55 -0.65 10.24
N ALA A 273 -2.43 0.44 9.48
CA ALA A 273 -3.00 0.53 8.13
C ALA A 273 -2.45 -0.55 7.19
N THR A 274 -1.16 -0.88 7.30
CA THR A 274 -0.53 -1.96 6.53
C THR A 274 -1.10 -3.32 6.93
N LEU A 275 -1.23 -3.59 8.24
CA LEU A 275 -1.81 -4.82 8.78
C LEU A 275 -3.23 -5.06 8.28
N LEU A 276 -4.09 -4.04 8.31
CA LEU A 276 -5.46 -4.15 7.77
C LEU A 276 -5.48 -4.29 6.24
N SER A 277 -4.53 -3.67 5.53
CA SER A 277 -4.41 -3.83 4.08
C SER A 277 -4.03 -5.25 3.67
N ILE A 278 -3.29 -6.01 4.52
CA ILE A 278 -2.93 -7.41 4.26
C ILE A 278 -4.18 -8.29 4.14
N THR A 279 -5.24 -8.00 4.91
CA THR A 279 -6.50 -8.77 4.86
C THR A 279 -7.29 -8.56 3.57
N LEU A 280 -6.90 -7.57 2.76
CA LEU A 280 -7.54 -7.22 1.49
C LEU A 280 -6.65 -7.52 0.28
N LEU A 281 -5.63 -8.37 0.45
CA LEU A 281 -4.79 -8.82 -0.66
C LEU A 281 -5.41 -10.02 -1.40
N VAL A 282 -5.24 -10.01 -2.72
CA VAL A 282 -5.40 -11.19 -3.56
C VAL A 282 -4.00 -11.69 -3.93
N VAL A 283 -3.78 -12.99 -3.78
CA VAL A 283 -2.46 -13.60 -3.85
C VAL A 283 -2.55 -14.86 -4.71
N ASN A 284 -1.54 -15.12 -5.55
CA ASN A 284 -1.64 -16.20 -6.54
C ASN A 284 -0.84 -17.46 -6.15
N SER A 285 0.16 -17.31 -5.28
CA SER A 285 1.07 -18.40 -4.92
C SER A 285 1.11 -18.70 -3.43
N LYS A 286 1.42 -19.96 -3.07
CA LYS A 286 1.64 -20.36 -1.67
C LYS A 286 2.78 -19.58 -1.01
N GLN A 287 3.79 -19.20 -1.80
CA GLN A 287 4.94 -18.43 -1.34
C GLN A 287 4.52 -17.03 -0.90
N GLU A 288 3.79 -16.31 -1.75
CA GLU A 288 3.31 -14.97 -1.42
C GLU A 288 2.36 -14.97 -0.18
N ILE A 289 1.62 -16.05 0.07
CA ILE A 289 0.82 -16.18 1.31
C ILE A 289 1.73 -16.26 2.53
N SER A 290 2.79 -17.06 2.45
CA SER A 290 3.77 -17.16 3.55
C SER A 290 4.45 -15.80 3.80
N GLU A 291 4.75 -15.05 2.74
CA GLU A 291 5.30 -13.70 2.84
C GLU A 291 4.29 -12.71 3.45
N ALA A 292 3.01 -12.78 3.07
CA ALA A 292 1.95 -11.96 3.66
C ALA A 292 1.76 -12.26 5.16
N GLN A 293 1.83 -13.54 5.56
CA GLN A 293 1.78 -13.95 6.96
C GLN A 293 3.01 -13.48 7.74
N GLN A 294 4.20 -13.56 7.15
CA GLN A 294 5.42 -13.01 7.74
C GLN A 294 5.31 -11.49 7.91
N LEU A 295 4.81 -10.78 6.90
CA LEU A 295 4.59 -9.34 6.95
C LEU A 295 3.60 -8.95 8.06
N LEU A 296 2.53 -9.73 8.25
CA LEU A 296 1.57 -9.55 9.35
C LEU A 296 2.25 -9.79 10.70
N GLY A 297 3.09 -10.82 10.81
CA GLY A 297 3.92 -11.07 11.99
C GLY A 297 4.83 -9.89 12.32
N ILE A 298 5.55 -9.35 11.33
CA ILE A 298 6.40 -8.17 11.49
C ILE A 298 5.57 -6.97 11.98
N CYS A 299 4.43 -6.68 11.35
CA CYS A 299 3.57 -5.58 11.77
C CYS A 299 3.11 -5.75 13.23
N ARG A 300 2.73 -6.97 13.64
CA ARG A 300 2.37 -7.27 15.04
C ARG A 300 3.54 -6.96 15.99
N GLU A 301 4.72 -7.51 15.74
CA GLU A 301 5.89 -7.34 16.62
C GLU A 301 6.22 -5.86 16.84
N TYR A 302 6.22 -5.08 15.75
CA TYR A 302 6.45 -3.65 15.83
C TYR A 302 5.33 -2.91 16.56
N ILE A 303 4.05 -3.20 16.29
CA ILE A 303 2.95 -2.50 16.95
C ILE A 303 2.96 -2.78 18.46
N VAL A 304 3.12 -4.05 18.87
CA VAL A 304 3.19 -4.43 20.29
C VAL A 304 4.35 -3.72 20.98
N GLY A 305 5.54 -3.79 20.39
CA GLY A 305 6.75 -3.18 20.96
C GLY A 305 6.66 -1.65 21.05
N LEU A 306 6.21 -0.99 19.99
CA LEU A 306 6.10 0.47 19.94
C LEU A 306 5.00 1.00 20.87
N GLN A 307 3.84 0.35 20.93
CA GLN A 307 2.78 0.73 21.87
C GLN A 307 3.23 0.56 23.33
N MET A 308 3.96 -0.52 23.61
CA MET A 308 4.54 -0.74 24.94
C MET A 308 5.55 0.36 25.31
N GLU A 309 6.41 0.74 24.38
CA GLU A 309 7.41 1.80 24.59
C GLU A 309 6.76 3.18 24.77
N VAL A 310 5.68 3.46 24.04
CA VAL A 310 4.88 4.69 24.26
C VAL A 310 4.30 4.70 25.68
N LYS A 311 3.63 3.62 26.10
CA LYS A 311 3.09 3.52 27.47
C LYS A 311 4.16 3.57 28.56
N ARG A 312 5.34 2.99 28.30
CA ARG A 312 6.48 3.09 29.21
C ARG A 312 6.92 4.55 29.41
N LYS A 313 6.86 5.38 28.37
CA LYS A 313 7.22 6.80 28.47
C LYS A 313 6.16 7.63 29.22
N GLU A 314 4.91 7.20 29.22
CA GLU A 314 3.78 7.86 29.91
C GLU A 314 3.75 7.57 31.42
N LEU A 315 4.33 6.45 31.86
CA LEU A 315 4.33 6.07 33.28
C LEU A 315 5.25 6.96 34.15
N PRO A 316 4.84 7.28 35.40
CA PRO A 316 5.63 8.05 36.34
C PRO A 316 6.91 7.31 36.78
N LYS A 317 7.88 8.07 37.33
CA LYS A 317 9.21 7.58 37.77
C LYS A 317 9.49 7.83 39.25
N SER A 318 8.46 8.22 40.00
CA SER A 318 8.56 8.70 41.39
C SER A 318 8.94 7.58 42.35
N THR A 319 8.32 6.42 42.20
CA THR A 319 8.43 5.31 43.15
C THR A 319 9.39 4.24 42.65
N LEU A 320 10.05 3.52 43.55
CA LEU A 320 10.94 2.41 43.18
C LEU A 320 10.21 1.32 42.39
N GLU A 321 8.98 0.96 42.79
CA GLU A 321 8.13 -0.01 42.08
C GLU A 321 7.82 0.44 40.65
N GLU A 322 7.59 1.74 40.43
CA GLU A 322 7.37 2.30 39.10
C GLU A 322 8.64 2.21 38.24
N GLN A 323 9.80 2.50 38.83
CA GLN A 323 11.10 2.35 38.15
C GLN A 323 11.39 0.90 37.78
N LYS A 324 11.05 -0.06 38.65
CA LYS A 324 11.12 -1.50 38.35
C LYS A 324 10.23 -1.83 37.15
N ARG A 325 8.98 -1.36 37.14
CA ARG A 325 8.03 -1.59 36.04
C ARG A 325 8.52 -1.01 34.71
N LEU A 326 9.15 0.17 34.74
CA LEU A 326 9.76 0.78 33.55
C LEU A 326 10.92 -0.04 33.00
N CYS A 327 11.75 -0.61 33.89
CA CYS A 327 12.85 -1.47 33.49
C CYS A 327 12.33 -2.81 32.93
N GLU A 328 11.32 -3.41 33.55
CA GLU A 328 10.64 -4.60 33.03
C GLU A 328 10.11 -4.38 31.60
N MET A 329 9.35 -3.30 31.37
CA MET A 329 8.81 -3.01 30.03
C MET A 329 9.92 -2.76 29.00
N ALA A 330 11.01 -2.11 29.41
CA ALA A 330 12.17 -1.93 28.53
C ALA A 330 12.85 -3.26 28.20
N ALA A 331 12.97 -4.16 29.17
CA ALA A 331 13.52 -5.50 28.96
C ALA A 331 12.65 -6.34 28.03
N TYR A 332 11.33 -6.35 28.23
CA TYR A 332 10.42 -7.05 27.31
C TYR A 332 10.57 -6.53 25.88
N PHE A 333 10.83 -5.23 25.69
CA PHE A 333 11.02 -4.66 24.36
C PHE A 333 12.28 -5.17 23.65
N THR A 334 13.29 -5.61 24.41
CA THR A 334 14.52 -6.18 23.84
C THR A 334 14.29 -7.54 23.17
N ASP A 335 13.23 -8.25 23.55
CA ASP A 335 12.88 -9.55 22.99
C ASP A 335 11.86 -9.49 21.84
N CYS A 336 11.39 -8.29 21.47
CA CYS A 336 10.62 -8.11 20.25
C CYS A 336 11.48 -8.40 19.01
N ASN A 337 10.93 -9.16 18.07
CA ASN A 337 11.61 -9.51 16.82
C ASN A 337 11.57 -8.34 15.81
N LEU A 338 12.44 -7.36 16.04
CA LEU A 338 12.60 -6.19 15.18
C LEU A 338 13.83 -6.35 14.27
N GLN A 339 14.01 -5.42 13.32
CA GLN A 339 15.25 -5.34 12.55
C GLN A 339 16.43 -4.97 13.46
N PRO A 340 17.66 -5.42 13.15
CA PRO A 340 18.84 -5.17 14.00
C PRO A 340 19.04 -3.70 14.35
N VAL A 341 18.82 -2.78 13.41
CA VAL A 341 18.93 -1.33 13.62
C VAL A 341 18.01 -0.85 14.76
N HIS A 342 16.78 -1.37 14.82
CA HIS A 342 15.83 -1.01 15.88
C HIS A 342 16.11 -1.77 17.18
N GLN A 343 16.55 -3.04 17.11
CA GLN A 343 16.97 -3.80 18.30
C GLN A 343 18.14 -3.13 19.03
N ILE A 344 19.09 -2.54 18.30
CA ILE A 344 20.19 -1.77 18.90
C ILE A 344 19.64 -0.57 19.70
N LEU A 345 18.59 0.11 19.20
CA LEU A 345 17.97 1.25 19.90
C LEU A 345 17.23 0.81 21.18
N THR A 346 16.52 -0.33 21.14
CA THR A 346 15.81 -0.86 22.31
C THR A 346 16.78 -1.35 23.38
N LEU A 347 17.80 -2.12 22.99
CA LEU A 347 18.86 -2.59 23.89
C LEU A 347 19.63 -1.42 24.52
N ARG A 348 19.95 -0.38 23.74
CA ARG A 348 20.64 0.80 24.29
C ARG A 348 19.80 1.47 25.38
N THR A 349 18.49 1.55 25.18
CA THR A 349 17.55 2.10 26.16
C THR A 349 17.50 1.22 27.41
N ALA A 350 17.40 -0.11 27.25
CA ALA A 350 17.41 -1.06 28.35
C ALA A 350 18.71 -1.00 29.18
N VAL A 351 19.88 -1.01 28.55
CA VAL A 351 21.19 -0.90 29.24
C VAL A 351 21.23 0.34 30.14
N ASN A 352 20.81 1.49 29.62
CA ASN A 352 20.83 2.74 30.39
C ASN A 352 19.87 2.74 31.59
N LEU A 353 18.70 2.10 31.45
CA LEU A 353 17.72 2.00 32.54
C LEU A 353 18.19 1.02 33.63
N PHE A 354 18.65 -0.15 33.24
CA PHE A 354 19.14 -1.17 34.17
C PHE A 354 20.42 -0.73 34.90
N PHE A 355 21.30 0.01 34.23
CA PHE A 355 22.48 0.58 34.87
C PHE A 355 22.10 1.60 35.96
N LYS A 356 21.09 2.46 35.70
CA LYS A 356 20.58 3.41 36.70
C LYS A 356 19.88 2.71 37.87
N LEU A 357 19.19 1.60 37.60
CA LEU A 357 18.54 0.77 38.63
C LEU A 357 19.55 -0.07 39.44
N LYS A 358 20.85 -0.03 39.11
CA LYS A 358 21.91 -0.85 39.72
C LYS A 358 21.69 -2.36 39.54
N ASN A 359 21.02 -2.77 38.45
CA ASN A 359 20.93 -4.16 38.03
C ASN A 359 22.03 -4.47 37.01
N PHE A 360 23.26 -4.61 37.51
CA PHE A 360 24.46 -4.67 36.69
C PHE A 360 24.64 -6.01 35.97
N LYS A 361 24.20 -7.13 36.57
CA LYS A 361 24.32 -8.45 35.95
C LYS A 361 23.41 -8.54 34.71
N THR A 362 22.17 -8.10 34.84
CA THR A 362 21.22 -8.06 33.70
C THR A 362 21.64 -6.99 32.67
N ALA A 363 22.08 -5.80 33.11
CA ALA A 363 22.59 -4.76 32.21
C ALA A 363 23.81 -5.24 31.38
N ALA A 364 24.70 -6.03 31.98
CA ALA A 364 25.85 -6.61 31.28
C ALA A 364 25.42 -7.57 30.17
N SER A 365 24.34 -8.34 30.37
CA SER A 365 23.82 -9.23 29.34
C SER A 365 23.28 -8.45 28.14
N PHE A 366 22.44 -7.43 28.38
CA PHE A 366 21.96 -6.54 27.32
C PHE A 366 23.10 -5.84 26.57
N ALA A 367 24.14 -5.40 27.28
CA ALA A 367 25.29 -4.76 26.67
C ALA A 367 26.07 -5.71 25.76
N ARG A 368 26.22 -7.00 26.13
CA ARG A 368 26.84 -8.02 25.26
C ARG A 368 26.01 -8.26 24.00
N ARG A 369 24.72 -8.52 24.14
CA ARG A 369 23.79 -8.70 23.00
C ARG A 369 23.77 -7.48 22.08
N LEU A 370 23.84 -6.27 22.63
CA LEU A 370 23.93 -5.04 21.84
C LEU A 370 25.22 -5.01 21.01
N LEU A 371 26.38 -5.36 21.60
CA LEU A 371 27.66 -5.36 20.89
C LEU A 371 27.72 -6.44 19.80
N GLU A 372 27.05 -7.58 19.98
CA GLU A 372 26.94 -8.64 18.96
C GLU A 372 26.18 -8.19 17.70
N LEU A 373 25.22 -7.27 17.84
CA LEU A 373 24.48 -6.71 16.69
C LEU A 373 25.30 -5.72 15.84
N GLY A 374 26.53 -5.38 16.23
CA GLY A 374 27.41 -4.49 15.47
C GLY A 374 26.92 -3.03 15.41
N PRO A 375 26.82 -2.33 16.55
CA PRO A 375 26.39 -0.93 16.58
C PRO A 375 27.46 0.01 16.01
N ARG A 376 27.07 1.26 15.72
CA ARG A 376 28.01 2.34 15.35
C ARG A 376 29.13 2.49 16.39
N PRO A 377 30.36 2.85 16.00
CA PRO A 377 31.54 2.86 16.87
C PRO A 377 31.35 3.73 18.14
N ASP A 378 30.66 4.86 18.02
CA ASP A 378 30.37 5.74 19.17
C ASP A 378 29.50 5.06 20.22
N VAL A 379 28.48 4.32 19.77
CA VAL A 379 27.61 3.55 20.65
C VAL A 379 28.37 2.35 21.22
N ALA A 380 29.17 1.67 20.40
CA ALA A 380 29.99 0.54 20.84
C ALA A 380 30.94 0.92 21.98
N THR A 381 31.66 2.03 21.84
CA THR A 381 32.61 2.52 22.86
C THR A 381 31.89 2.90 24.15
N GLN A 382 30.74 3.57 24.07
CA GLN A 382 29.90 3.87 25.24
C GLN A 382 29.46 2.59 25.97
N ILE A 383 28.93 1.61 25.22
CA ILE A 383 28.41 0.37 25.80
C ILE A 383 29.53 -0.50 26.39
N ARG A 384 30.73 -0.54 25.77
CA ARG A 384 31.90 -1.23 26.36
C ARG A 384 32.32 -0.63 27.70
N LYS A 385 32.28 0.70 27.85
CA LYS A 385 32.58 1.37 29.13
C LYS A 385 31.56 0.98 30.21
N ILE A 386 30.27 0.97 29.87
CA ILE A 386 29.21 0.54 30.78
C ILE A 386 29.39 -0.94 31.15
N LEU A 387 29.67 -1.80 30.17
CA LEU A 387 29.93 -3.22 30.40
C LEU A 387 31.10 -3.46 31.36
N GLN A 388 32.22 -2.74 31.19
CA GLN A 388 33.36 -2.82 32.11
C GLN A 388 32.97 -2.43 33.55
N ALA A 389 32.13 -1.41 33.72
CA ALA A 389 31.61 -1.02 35.03
C ALA A 389 30.69 -2.10 35.61
N CYS A 390 29.80 -2.69 34.81
CA CYS A 390 28.91 -3.77 35.25
C CYS A 390 29.67 -5.05 35.64
N VAL A 391 30.73 -5.40 34.91
CA VAL A 391 31.52 -6.61 35.19
C VAL A 391 32.33 -6.47 36.48
N ARG A 392 32.72 -5.25 36.88
CA ARG A 392 33.39 -5.00 38.17
C ARG A 392 32.49 -5.29 39.38
N ASN A 393 31.17 -5.15 39.23
CA ASN A 393 30.21 -5.47 40.28
C ASN A 393 28.98 -6.19 39.69
N PRO A 394 29.08 -7.50 39.40
CA PRO A 394 28.05 -8.25 38.67
C PRO A 394 26.91 -8.71 39.60
N THR A 395 26.30 -7.76 40.30
CA THR A 395 25.16 -8.01 41.21
C THR A 395 23.93 -7.24 40.74
N ASP A 396 22.75 -7.84 40.92
CA ASP A 396 21.47 -7.17 40.67
C ASP A 396 20.86 -6.73 42.02
N ALA A 397 20.60 -5.44 42.17
CA ALA A 397 20.05 -4.88 43.41
C ALA A 397 18.56 -5.20 43.61
N HIS A 398 17.80 -5.39 42.53
CA HIS A 398 16.35 -5.56 42.57
C HIS A 398 15.90 -6.74 41.71
N VAL A 399 15.00 -7.56 42.25
CA VAL A 399 14.32 -8.64 41.51
C VAL A 399 13.22 -8.02 40.63
N LEU A 400 13.22 -8.37 39.35
CA LEU A 400 12.25 -7.92 38.34
C LEU A 400 11.49 -9.12 37.77
N GLN A 401 10.30 -8.90 37.21
CA GLN A 401 9.52 -9.94 36.53
C GLN A 401 10.02 -10.23 35.11
N TYR A 402 11.34 -10.37 34.94
CA TYR A 402 11.98 -10.61 33.65
C TYR A 402 12.94 -11.77 33.77
N ASP A 403 12.84 -12.72 32.84
CA ASP A 403 13.74 -13.86 32.75
C ASP A 403 14.23 -13.97 31.30
N GLU A 404 15.52 -13.74 31.12
CA GLU A 404 16.20 -13.73 29.81
C GLU A 404 16.32 -15.14 29.21
N HIS A 405 16.36 -16.18 30.04
CA HIS A 405 16.61 -17.55 29.56
C HIS A 405 15.31 -18.30 29.22
N ASN A 406 14.17 -17.78 29.67
CA ASN A 406 12.88 -18.41 29.47
C ASN A 406 12.08 -17.66 28.39
N PRO A 407 11.87 -18.26 27.21
CA PRO A 407 11.15 -17.59 26.12
C PRO A 407 9.71 -17.26 26.52
N PHE A 408 9.32 -16.01 26.29
CA PHE A 408 7.97 -15.51 26.56
C PHE A 408 7.37 -14.80 25.35
N THR A 409 6.05 -14.60 25.37
CA THR A 409 5.36 -13.67 24.47
C THR A 409 4.76 -12.53 25.28
N ILE A 410 4.64 -11.34 24.70
CA ILE A 410 4.14 -10.18 25.44
C ILE A 410 2.62 -10.13 25.32
N CYS A 411 1.92 -9.96 26.44
CA CYS A 411 0.48 -9.71 26.40
C CYS A 411 0.18 -8.35 25.76
N GLY A 412 -0.62 -8.33 24.69
CA GLY A 412 -0.97 -7.11 23.94
C GLY A 412 -1.81 -6.06 24.69
N ALA A 413 -2.25 -6.34 25.92
CA ALA A 413 -3.00 -5.39 26.76
C ALA A 413 -2.23 -4.99 28.03
N SER A 414 -1.81 -5.98 28.83
CA SER A 414 -1.15 -5.74 30.11
C SER A 414 0.36 -5.51 30.01
N TYR A 415 0.99 -5.83 28.86
CA TYR A 415 2.44 -5.85 28.66
C TYR A 415 3.17 -6.63 29.77
N LYS A 416 2.61 -7.78 30.14
CA LYS A 416 3.26 -8.77 31.00
C LYS A 416 3.79 -9.92 30.15
N PRO A 417 4.89 -10.57 30.55
CA PRO A 417 5.43 -11.72 29.85
C PRO A 417 4.54 -12.95 30.09
N LEU A 418 4.20 -13.63 29.00
CA LEU A 418 3.50 -14.90 28.95
C LEU A 418 4.53 -15.98 28.62
N TYR A 419 5.05 -16.62 29.67
CA TYR A 419 6.00 -17.72 29.54
C TYR A 419 5.35 -18.96 28.90
N ARG A 420 6.16 -19.76 28.20
CA ARG A 420 5.69 -21.00 27.57
C ARG A 420 5.01 -21.93 28.57
N GLY A 421 3.92 -22.55 28.14
CA GLY A 421 3.13 -23.50 28.94
C GLY A 421 1.99 -22.87 29.76
N LYS A 422 1.96 -21.54 29.93
CA LYS A 422 0.81 -20.86 30.53
C LYS A 422 -0.33 -20.71 29.52
N PRO A 423 -1.61 -20.73 29.97
CA PRO A 423 -2.74 -20.49 29.09
C PRO A 423 -2.65 -19.08 28.48
N GLN A 424 -2.81 -19.00 27.17
CA GLN A 424 -2.80 -17.75 26.42
C GLN A 424 -3.89 -17.79 25.35
N GLU A 425 -4.53 -16.65 25.13
CA GLU A 425 -5.52 -16.46 24.08
C GLU A 425 -4.88 -15.65 22.95
N LYS A 426 -5.24 -15.93 21.70
CA LYS A 426 -4.67 -15.25 20.55
C LYS A 426 -5.71 -14.49 19.76
N CYS A 427 -5.30 -13.37 19.17
CA CYS A 427 -6.11 -12.70 18.17
C CYS A 427 -6.12 -13.52 16.86
N PRO A 428 -7.29 -13.88 16.30
CA PRO A 428 -7.37 -14.66 15.07
C PRO A 428 -6.74 -13.96 13.86
N LEU A 429 -6.80 -12.62 13.83
CA LEU A 429 -6.21 -11.79 12.78
C LEU A 429 -4.69 -11.63 12.93
N CYS A 430 -4.25 -10.87 13.94
CA CYS A 430 -2.84 -10.49 14.05
C CYS A 430 -1.98 -11.50 14.82
N GLN A 431 -2.58 -12.53 15.41
CA GLN A 431 -1.89 -13.55 16.21
C GLN A 431 -1.14 -12.97 17.43
N ALA A 432 -1.57 -11.81 17.94
CA ALA A 432 -1.07 -11.27 19.21
C ALA A 432 -1.58 -12.11 20.38
N SER A 433 -0.68 -12.39 21.34
CA SER A 433 -1.00 -13.14 22.56
C SER A 433 -1.59 -12.25 23.65
N TYR A 434 -2.52 -12.81 24.41
CA TYR A 434 -3.19 -12.16 25.52
C TYR A 434 -3.30 -13.10 26.72
N CYS A 435 -3.36 -12.53 27.92
CA CYS A 435 -3.80 -13.26 29.10
C CYS A 435 -5.26 -13.75 28.89
N PRO A 436 -5.65 -14.89 29.46
CA PRO A 436 -7.00 -15.45 29.31
C PRO A 436 -8.10 -14.51 29.83
N GLU A 437 -7.78 -13.61 30.75
CA GLU A 437 -8.67 -12.55 31.25
C GLU A 437 -9.20 -11.62 30.15
N PHE A 438 -8.48 -11.48 29.03
CA PHE A 438 -8.86 -10.60 27.92
C PHE A 438 -9.62 -11.34 26.79
N LYS A 439 -10.04 -12.59 27.02
CA LYS A 439 -10.88 -13.31 26.05
C LYS A 439 -12.20 -12.58 25.81
N GLY A 440 -12.61 -12.46 24.55
CA GLY A 440 -13.82 -11.73 24.16
C GLY A 440 -13.66 -10.20 24.10
N THR A 441 -12.50 -9.66 24.45
CA THR A 441 -12.22 -8.22 24.30
C THR A 441 -11.70 -7.89 22.90
N ILE A 442 -11.82 -6.62 22.51
CA ILE A 442 -11.25 -6.13 21.25
C ILE A 442 -9.71 -6.08 21.38
N CYS A 443 -9.02 -6.63 20.39
CA CYS A 443 -7.57 -6.67 20.33
C CYS A 443 -6.97 -5.25 20.24
N ASN A 444 -6.17 -4.83 21.22
CA ASN A 444 -5.50 -3.51 21.22
C ASN A 444 -4.48 -3.30 20.09
N ILE A 445 -3.95 -4.41 19.55
CA ILE A 445 -2.93 -4.39 18.49
C ILE A 445 -3.56 -4.13 17.13
N CYS A 446 -4.56 -4.96 16.73
CA CYS A 446 -5.24 -4.79 15.45
C CYS A 446 -6.46 -3.88 15.53
N LYS A 447 -6.98 -3.55 16.71
CA LYS A 447 -8.15 -2.69 16.98
C LYS A 447 -9.48 -3.13 16.34
N VAL A 448 -9.51 -4.27 15.65
CA VAL A 448 -10.66 -4.71 14.83
C VAL A 448 -11.20 -6.08 15.22
N ALA A 449 -10.33 -7.01 15.62
CA ALA A 449 -10.71 -8.41 15.88
C ALA A 449 -10.86 -8.69 17.38
N GLU A 450 -11.72 -9.67 17.68
CA GLU A 450 -12.00 -10.15 19.03
C GLU A 450 -10.97 -11.23 19.46
N VAL A 451 -10.44 -11.10 20.67
CA VAL A 451 -9.41 -12.01 21.20
C VAL A 451 -10.02 -13.36 21.58
N GLY A 452 -9.42 -14.45 21.10
CA GLY A 452 -9.84 -15.81 21.43
C GLY A 452 -11.10 -16.28 20.69
N LYS A 453 -11.52 -15.56 19.64
CA LYS A 453 -12.62 -15.94 18.76
C LYS A 453 -12.19 -17.03 17.78
N ASP A 454 -13.03 -18.05 17.63
CA ASP A 454 -12.84 -19.11 16.65
C ASP A 454 -13.03 -18.55 15.24
N ALA A 455 -11.98 -18.62 14.44
CA ALA A 455 -11.96 -18.13 13.07
C ALA A 455 -11.12 -19.06 12.18
N ILE A 456 -11.44 -19.07 10.89
CA ILE A 456 -10.78 -19.95 9.90
C ILE A 456 -9.28 -19.62 9.75
N GLY A 457 -8.92 -18.35 9.96
CA GLY A 457 -7.55 -17.83 9.87
C GLY A 457 -7.14 -17.47 8.43
N LEU A 458 -6.13 -16.60 8.31
CA LEU A 458 -5.68 -16.01 7.04
C LEU A 458 -5.20 -17.04 5.98
N SER A 459 -4.80 -18.24 6.40
CA SER A 459 -4.15 -19.25 5.55
C SER A 459 -5.06 -19.89 4.49
N LYS A 460 -6.38 -19.92 4.71
CA LYS A 460 -7.35 -20.48 3.74
C LYS A 460 -7.99 -19.40 2.85
N LEU A 461 -7.66 -18.12 3.07
CA LEU A 461 -8.44 -17.00 2.54
C LEU A 461 -7.96 -16.41 1.23
N GLN A 462 -6.76 -16.75 0.75
CA GLN A 462 -6.18 -16.10 -0.44
C GLN A 462 -6.07 -17.04 -1.64
N PHE A 463 -6.52 -18.30 -1.51
CA PHE A 463 -6.62 -19.22 -2.64
C PHE A 463 -8.05 -19.23 -3.18
N ARG A 464 -8.26 -18.58 -4.33
CA ARG A 464 -8.99 -19.12 -5.49
C ARG A 464 -8.97 -18.18 -6.67
#